data_AF-A0AAW6TI66-F1
#
_entry.id   AF-A0AAW6TI66-F1
#
_cell.length_a   1.000
_cell.length_b   1.000
_cell.length_c   1.000
_cell.angle_alpha   90.00
_cell.angle_beta   90.00
_cell.angle_gamma   90.00
#
_symmetry.space_group_name_H-M   'P 1'
#
loop_
_entity.id
_entity.type
_entity.pdbx_description
1 polymer ?
#
loop_
_entity_poly.entity_id
_entity_poly.type
_entity_poly.pdbx_seq_one_letter_code
_entity_poly.pdbx_strand_id
1 'polypeptide(L)'
;MAHGVNLFDVVAAMQYSKAWLELFRNQALEGAEQIGAWNRHVSQKLGGEPVETQVAFCHVCDLNDIDDVFEQTRSIRRLKIALIDYIRFLIKDGVTGERIEAIKTALVMLDAQIKAFEDIKPNARQMTICLDITPALETQMSDAIYLLHEESLNLMKNGLGFEINRPKKL
;
A
#
# COMPACT_ATOMS: atom_id res chain seq x y z
N MET A 1 22.02 8.70 -21.28
CA MET A 1 20.66 8.22 -20.99
C MET A 1 20.77 6.76 -20.56
N ALA A 2 20.46 6.44 -19.30
CA ALA A 2 20.12 5.09 -18.80
C ALA A 2 20.05 5.13 -17.25
N HIS A 3 18.92 5.54 -16.70
CA HIS A 3 18.49 5.02 -15.40
C HIS A 3 17.17 4.31 -15.63
N GLY A 4 17.30 3.00 -15.86
CA GLY A 4 16.23 2.09 -16.21
C GLY A 4 15.33 1.78 -15.02
N VAL A 5 14.56 2.77 -14.58
CA VAL A 5 13.36 2.49 -13.80
C VAL A 5 12.26 2.13 -14.80
N ASN A 6 11.68 0.94 -14.66
CA ASN A 6 10.50 0.58 -15.43
C ASN A 6 9.27 1.31 -14.85
N LEU A 7 8.88 2.43 -15.44
CA LEU A 7 7.76 3.23 -14.96
C LEU A 7 6.42 2.48 -15.00
N PHE A 8 6.25 1.48 -15.87
CA PHE A 8 5.07 0.62 -15.83
C PHE A 8 5.01 -0.21 -14.55
N ASP A 9 6.12 -0.83 -14.17
CA ASP A 9 6.19 -1.62 -12.92
C ASP A 9 6.00 -0.74 -11.69
N VAL A 10 6.50 0.50 -11.73
CA VAL A 10 6.29 1.49 -10.67
C VAL A 10 4.82 1.85 -10.53
N VAL A 11 4.14 2.21 -11.63
CA VAL A 11 2.71 2.54 -11.61
C VAL A 11 1.89 1.33 -11.15
N ALA A 12 2.19 0.13 -11.66
CA ALA A 12 1.52 -1.10 -11.23
C ALA A 12 1.71 -1.35 -9.73
N ALA A 13 2.93 -1.17 -9.21
CA ALA A 13 3.22 -1.33 -7.80
C ALA A 13 2.50 -0.29 -6.94
N MET A 14 2.46 0.98 -7.35
CA MET A 14 1.74 2.03 -6.64
C MET A 14 0.23 1.76 -6.60
N GLN A 15 -0.38 1.39 -7.73
CA GLN A 15 -1.82 1.09 -7.78
C GLN A 15 -2.16 -0.17 -6.98
N TYR A 16 -1.34 -1.21 -7.06
CA TYR A 16 -1.50 -2.43 -6.27
C TYR A 16 -1.41 -2.12 -4.77
N SER A 17 -0.35 -1.44 -4.33
CA SER A 17 -0.18 -1.06 -2.92
C SER A 17 -1.29 -0.13 -2.45
N LYS A 18 -1.76 0.83 -3.27
CA LYS A 18 -2.90 1.70 -2.95
C LYS A 18 -4.14 0.89 -2.62
N ALA A 19 -4.51 -0.09 -3.45
CA ALA A 19 -5.71 -0.90 -3.23
C ALA A 19 -5.62 -1.69 -1.91
N TRP A 20 -4.45 -2.22 -1.58
CA TRP A 20 -4.21 -2.91 -0.31
C TRP A 20 -4.24 -1.95 0.89
N LEU A 21 -3.65 -0.76 0.78
CA LEU A 21 -3.75 0.29 1.80
C LEU A 21 -5.21 0.67 2.05
N GLU A 22 -6.01 0.85 0.99
CA GLU A 22 -7.45 1.16 1.10
C GLU A 22 -8.21 0.04 1.82
N LEU A 23 -7.97 -1.22 1.45
CA LEU A 23 -8.60 -2.38 2.08
C LEU A 23 -8.34 -2.43 3.59
N PHE A 24 -7.06 -2.42 3.99
CA PHE A 24 -6.67 -2.52 5.38
C PHE A 24 -7.10 -1.31 6.20
N ARG A 25 -6.99 -0.10 5.62
CA ARG A 25 -7.45 1.13 6.28
C ARG A 25 -8.96 1.08 6.53
N ASN A 26 -9.76 0.69 5.54
CA ASN A 26 -11.21 0.65 5.68
C ASN A 26 -11.64 -0.40 6.70
N GLN A 27 -11.04 -1.58 6.67
CA GLN A 27 -11.26 -2.60 7.71
C GLN A 27 -10.84 -2.10 9.09
N ALA A 28 -9.76 -1.32 9.16
CA ALA A 28 -9.29 -0.76 10.42
C ALA A 28 -10.28 0.21 11.04
N LEU A 29 -10.81 1.08 10.19
CA LEU A 29 -11.84 2.04 10.54
C LEU A 29 -13.12 1.32 10.97
N GLU A 30 -13.63 0.37 10.18
CA GLU A 30 -14.84 -0.40 10.53
C GLU A 30 -14.69 -1.13 11.88
N GLY A 31 -13.55 -1.76 12.13
CA GLY A 31 -13.28 -2.41 13.42
C GLY A 31 -13.19 -1.41 14.57
N ALA A 32 -12.56 -0.24 14.36
CA ALA A 32 -12.51 0.83 15.35
C ALA A 32 -13.91 1.38 15.67
N GLU A 33 -14.82 1.44 14.69
CA GLU A 33 -16.22 1.82 14.89
C GLU A 33 -16.94 0.84 15.81
N GLN A 34 -16.80 -0.46 15.55
CA GLN A 34 -17.47 -1.52 16.30
C GLN A 34 -17.08 -1.55 17.79
N ILE A 35 -15.84 -1.18 18.12
CA ILE A 35 -15.34 -1.14 19.50
C ILE A 35 -15.45 0.25 20.16
N GLY A 36 -16.06 1.22 19.49
CA GLY A 36 -16.21 2.59 20.00
C GLY A 36 -14.91 3.39 20.06
N ALA A 37 -13.88 2.98 19.31
CA ALA A 37 -12.58 3.65 19.20
C ALA A 37 -12.44 4.49 17.91
N TRP A 38 -13.50 4.62 17.10
CA TRP A 38 -13.52 5.36 15.83
C TRP A 38 -12.86 6.74 15.90
N ASN A 39 -13.24 7.54 16.89
CA ASN A 39 -12.70 8.90 17.08
C ASN A 39 -11.20 8.94 17.36
N ARG A 40 -10.59 7.79 17.71
CA ARG A 40 -9.15 7.64 17.89
C ARG A 40 -8.44 7.22 16.61
N HIS A 41 -9.16 6.66 15.63
CA HIS A 41 -8.62 6.17 14.36
C HIS A 41 -8.97 7.04 13.15
N VAL A 42 -9.85 8.04 13.30
CA VAL A 42 -10.12 9.03 12.25
C VAL A 42 -9.32 10.30 12.53
N SER A 43 -8.61 10.78 11.52
CA SER A 43 -7.81 12.01 11.49
C SER A 43 -8.57 13.32 11.84
N GLN A 44 -9.85 13.25 12.17
CA GLN A 44 -10.57 14.36 12.77
C GLN A 44 -10.11 14.50 14.22
N LYS A 45 -9.26 15.50 14.48
CA LYS A 45 -8.80 15.95 15.81
C LYS A 45 -9.99 16.25 16.73
N LEU A 46 -10.61 15.21 17.29
CA LEU A 46 -11.55 15.32 18.39
C LEU A 46 -10.69 15.36 19.65
N GLY A 47 -10.63 16.53 20.28
CA GLY A 47 -9.77 16.80 21.43
C GLY A 47 -9.89 15.72 22.50
N GLY A 48 -8.84 14.94 22.64
CA GLY A 48 -8.69 13.85 23.61
C GLY A 48 -7.26 13.33 23.52
N GLU A 49 -6.72 12.82 24.63
CA GLU A 49 -5.36 12.27 24.62
C GLU A 49 -5.27 11.10 23.62
N PRO A 50 -4.20 11.04 22.81
CA PRO A 50 -3.98 9.94 21.89
C PRO A 50 -3.74 8.67 22.69
N VAL A 51 -4.79 7.84 22.83
CA VAL A 51 -4.63 6.48 23.33
C VAL A 51 -4.14 5.65 22.16
N GLU A 52 -2.86 5.23 22.20
CA GLU A 52 -2.28 4.24 21.28
C GLU A 52 -3.03 2.92 21.43
N THR A 53 -4.17 2.81 20.75
CA THR A 53 -4.90 1.56 20.63
C THR A 53 -4.34 0.89 19.39
N GLN A 54 -3.56 -0.17 19.57
CA GLN A 54 -3.11 -1.01 18.46
C GLN A 54 -4.21 -2.02 18.16
N VAL A 55 -4.68 -2.06 16.93
CA VAL A 55 -5.64 -3.07 16.50
C VAL A 55 -5.02 -3.84 15.33
N ALA A 56 -4.87 -5.14 15.52
CA ALA A 56 -4.40 -6.06 14.50
C ALA A 56 -5.54 -6.32 13.52
N PHE A 57 -5.36 -5.94 12.26
CA PHE A 57 -6.29 -6.27 11.19
C PHE A 57 -5.67 -7.32 10.30
N CYS A 58 -6.43 -8.37 10.04
CA CYS A 58 -5.98 -9.52 9.28
C CYS A 58 -6.91 -9.74 8.09
N HIS A 59 -6.35 -9.79 6.89
CA HIS A 59 -7.05 -10.22 5.70
C HIS A 59 -6.71 -11.67 5.39
N VAL A 60 -7.73 -12.51 5.18
CA VAL A 60 -7.57 -13.93 4.83
C VAL A 60 -7.78 -14.09 3.33
N CYS A 61 -6.78 -14.64 2.66
CA CYS A 61 -6.83 -15.02 1.25
C CYS A 61 -6.95 -16.54 1.14
N ASP A 62 -7.92 -17.01 0.36
CA ASP A 62 -7.98 -18.44 0.00
C ASP A 62 -6.89 -18.78 -1.02
N LEU A 63 -6.22 -19.90 -0.81
CA LEU A 63 -5.16 -20.43 -1.66
C LEU A 63 -5.73 -21.59 -2.49
N ASN A 64 -5.88 -21.36 -3.80
CA ASN A 64 -6.42 -22.37 -4.71
C ASN A 64 -5.34 -23.35 -5.19
N ASP A 65 -4.12 -22.87 -5.43
CA ASP A 65 -2.96 -23.66 -5.88
C ASP A 65 -1.68 -23.12 -5.22
N ILE A 66 -0.76 -24.01 -4.82
CA ILE A 66 0.52 -23.62 -4.22
C ILE A 66 1.50 -23.08 -5.26
N ASP A 67 1.37 -23.46 -6.53
CA ASP A 67 2.16 -22.85 -7.61
C ASP A 67 1.77 -21.39 -7.84
N ASP A 68 0.47 -21.07 -7.69
CA ASP A 68 -0.03 -19.68 -7.71
C ASP A 68 0.55 -18.86 -6.54
N VAL A 69 0.75 -19.46 -5.37
CA VAL A 69 1.38 -18.81 -4.21
C VAL A 69 2.82 -18.39 -4.51
N PHE A 70 3.59 -19.25 -5.18
CA PHE A 70 4.97 -18.92 -5.55
C PHE A 70 5.06 -17.81 -6.59
N GLU A 71 4.20 -17.83 -7.61
CA GLU A 71 4.16 -16.76 -8.61
C GLU A 71 3.64 -15.44 -8.03
N GLN A 72 2.67 -15.46 -7.11
CA GLN A 72 2.21 -14.28 -6.38
C GLN A 72 3.34 -13.69 -5.52
N THR A 73 4.05 -14.54 -4.76
CA THR A 73 5.20 -14.10 -3.95
C THR A 73 6.27 -13.44 -4.81
N ARG A 74 6.60 -14.05 -5.96
CA ARG A 74 7.57 -13.49 -6.91
C ARG A 74 7.10 -12.15 -7.47
N SER A 75 5.81 -12.05 -7.81
CA SER A 75 5.20 -10.82 -8.33
C SER A 75 5.27 -9.69 -7.31
N ILE A 76 4.91 -9.95 -6.06
CA ILE A 76 4.96 -8.95 -4.98
C ILE A 76 6.40 -8.49 -4.72
N ARG A 77 7.38 -9.41 -4.74
CA ARG A 77 8.80 -9.04 -4.65
C ARG A 77 9.25 -8.13 -5.80
N ARG A 78 8.75 -8.35 -7.03
CA ARG A 78 9.03 -7.45 -8.17
C ARG A 78 8.43 -6.06 -7.95
N LEU A 79 7.19 -5.97 -7.47
CA LEU A 79 6.57 -4.69 -7.14
C LEU A 79 7.37 -3.93 -6.06
N LYS A 80 7.84 -4.65 -5.03
CA LYS A 80 8.71 -4.08 -3.98
C LYS A 80 9.99 -3.50 -4.57
N ILE A 81 10.67 -4.25 -5.43
CA ILE A 81 11.90 -3.79 -6.10
C ILE A 81 11.63 -2.53 -6.93
N ALA A 82 10.55 -2.52 -7.71
CA ALA A 82 10.18 -1.35 -8.52
C ALA A 82 9.99 -0.08 -7.67
N LEU A 83 9.31 -0.17 -6.53
CA LEU A 83 9.15 0.96 -5.61
C LEU A 83 10.48 1.40 -4.97
N ILE A 84 11.36 0.47 -4.59
CA ILE A 84 12.68 0.79 -4.04
C ILE A 84 13.55 1.51 -5.07
N ASP A 85 13.58 1.01 -6.30
CA ASP A 85 14.35 1.63 -7.38
C ASP A 85 13.78 2.99 -7.75
N TYR A 86 12.46 3.16 -7.65
CA TYR A 86 11.83 4.46 -7.83
C TYR A 86 12.19 5.45 -6.71
N ILE A 87 12.20 5.03 -5.44
CA ILE A 87 12.68 5.88 -4.34
C ILE A 87 14.13 6.33 -4.60
N ARG A 88 15.01 5.41 -5.03
CA ARG A 88 16.41 5.75 -5.35
C ARG A 88 16.51 6.77 -6.47
N PHE A 89 15.66 6.63 -7.50
CA PHE A 89 15.56 7.59 -8.58
C PHE A 89 15.11 8.97 -8.08
N LEU A 90 14.04 9.03 -7.27
CA LEU A 90 13.52 10.27 -6.68
C LEU A 90 14.57 10.99 -5.83
N ILE A 91 15.27 10.26 -4.96
CA ILE A 91 16.35 10.83 -4.13
C ILE A 91 17.46 11.41 -5.00
N LYS A 92 17.85 10.70 -6.07
CA LYS A 92 18.87 11.18 -6.99
C LYS A 92 18.44 12.46 -7.73
N ASP A 93 17.15 12.62 -7.97
CA ASP A 93 16.55 13.81 -8.58
C ASP A 93 16.26 14.93 -7.57
N GLY A 94 16.67 14.77 -6.30
CA GLY A 94 16.49 15.76 -5.24
C GLY A 94 15.08 15.82 -4.65
N VAL A 95 14.20 14.90 -5.03
CA VAL A 95 12.86 14.77 -4.44
C VAL A 95 12.98 14.17 -3.05
N THR A 96 12.36 14.83 -2.07
CA THR A 96 12.32 14.40 -0.66
C THR A 96 10.92 14.65 -0.07
N GLY A 97 10.70 14.22 1.18
CA GLY A 97 9.47 14.51 1.92
C GLY A 97 8.33 13.53 1.68
N GLU A 98 7.10 14.03 1.72
CA GLU A 98 5.85 13.24 1.80
C GLU A 98 5.71 12.20 0.68
N ARG A 99 6.21 12.48 -0.53
CA ARG A 99 6.19 11.55 -1.66
C ARG A 99 7.02 10.29 -1.41
N ILE A 100 8.19 10.42 -0.78
CA ILE A 100 9.01 9.27 -0.42
C ILE A 100 8.35 8.49 0.71
N GLU A 101 7.80 9.20 1.71
CA GLU A 101 7.12 8.56 2.84
C GLU A 101 5.88 7.78 2.37
N ALA A 102 5.09 8.29 1.43
CA ALA A 102 3.98 7.56 0.83
C ALA A 102 4.42 6.23 0.18
N ILE A 103 5.54 6.23 -0.56
CA ILE A 103 6.08 5.01 -1.18
C ILE A 103 6.63 4.05 -0.11
N LYS A 104 7.23 4.57 0.98
CA LYS A 104 7.64 3.72 2.12
C LYS A 104 6.45 3.09 2.82
N THR A 105 5.35 3.80 3.01
CA THR A 105 4.11 3.24 3.56
C THR A 105 3.56 2.13 2.65
N ALA A 106 3.64 2.28 1.32
CA ALA A 106 3.33 1.21 0.38
C ALA A 106 4.24 -0.03 0.54
N LEU A 107 5.54 0.17 0.82
CA LEU A 107 6.49 -0.92 1.06
C LEU A 107 6.14 -1.73 2.31
N VAL A 108 5.63 -1.10 3.38
CA VAL A 108 5.17 -1.80 4.59
C VAL A 108 4.11 -2.86 4.24
N MET A 109 3.17 -2.53 3.35
CA MET A 109 2.13 -3.48 2.92
C MET A 109 2.69 -4.64 2.11
N LEU A 110 3.64 -4.37 1.21
CA LEU A 110 4.27 -5.40 0.40
C LEU A 110 5.11 -6.34 1.29
N ASP A 111 5.75 -5.79 2.32
CA ASP A 111 6.53 -6.58 3.29
C ASP A 111 5.65 -7.47 4.15
N ALA A 112 4.50 -6.97 4.60
CA ALA A 112 3.52 -7.78 5.32
C ALA A 112 2.99 -8.93 4.45
N GLN A 113 2.75 -8.69 3.16
CA GLN A 113 2.36 -9.74 2.23
C GLN A 113 3.47 -10.77 2.03
N ILE A 114 4.70 -10.34 1.73
CA ILE A 114 5.84 -11.25 1.55
C ILE A 114 6.03 -12.13 2.79
N LYS A 115 5.95 -11.54 3.98
CA LYS A 115 6.05 -12.29 5.23
C LYS A 115 4.92 -13.32 5.36
N ALA A 116 3.68 -12.91 5.08
CA ALA A 116 2.55 -13.83 5.10
C ALA A 116 2.75 -15.02 4.14
N PHE A 117 3.34 -14.78 2.97
CA PHE A 117 3.71 -15.82 2.02
C PHE A 117 4.82 -16.75 2.54
N GLU A 118 5.86 -16.19 3.17
CA GLU A 118 6.97 -16.96 3.74
C GLU A 118 6.52 -17.85 4.92
N ASP A 119 5.49 -17.44 5.65
CA ASP A 119 4.93 -18.15 6.80
C ASP A 119 3.90 -19.24 6.41
N ILE A 120 3.58 -19.39 5.12
CA ILE A 120 2.63 -20.41 4.64
C ILE A 120 3.16 -21.82 4.91
N LYS A 121 2.36 -22.64 5.61
CA LYS A 121 2.66 -24.05 5.82
C LYS A 121 2.40 -24.86 4.53
N PRO A 122 3.16 -25.95 4.29
CA PRO A 122 2.84 -26.89 3.23
C PRO A 122 1.39 -27.40 3.39
N ASN A 123 0.57 -27.28 2.34
CA ASN A 123 -0.87 -27.59 2.29
C ASN A 123 -1.81 -26.60 2.99
N ALA A 124 -1.35 -25.40 3.38
CA ALA A 124 -2.28 -24.38 3.83
C ALA A 124 -3.26 -24.03 2.70
N ARG A 125 -4.55 -23.95 3.03
CA ARG A 125 -5.60 -23.49 2.12
C ARG A 125 -5.87 -22.00 2.21
N GLN A 126 -5.22 -21.34 3.16
CA GLN A 126 -5.45 -19.94 3.48
C GLN A 126 -4.12 -19.29 3.87
N MET A 127 -3.97 -18.03 3.47
CA MET A 127 -2.92 -17.14 3.91
C MET A 127 -3.56 -15.97 4.65
N THR A 128 -2.99 -15.61 5.79
CA THR A 128 -3.46 -14.46 6.56
C THR A 128 -2.38 -13.37 6.54
N ILE A 129 -2.74 -12.19 6.03
CA ILE A 129 -1.89 -11.00 6.06
C ILE A 129 -2.39 -10.14 7.21
N CYS A 130 -1.56 -9.89 8.22
CA CYS A 130 -1.93 -9.08 9.37
C CYS A 130 -1.09 -7.80 9.46
N LEU A 131 -1.73 -6.71 9.86
CA LEU A 131 -1.10 -5.42 10.14
C LEU A 131 -1.66 -4.82 11.42
N ASP A 132 -0.75 -4.38 12.29
CA ASP A 132 -1.11 -3.64 13.49
C ASP A 132 -1.29 -2.17 13.12
N ILE A 133 -2.54 -1.73 13.02
CA ILE A 133 -2.87 -0.38 12.57
C ILE A 133 -3.09 0.51 13.78
N THR A 134 -2.11 1.38 14.02
CA THR A 134 -2.20 2.48 14.98
C THR A 134 -2.90 3.68 14.34
N PRO A 135 -3.42 4.64 15.12
CA PRO A 135 -3.91 5.91 14.59
C PRO A 135 -2.89 6.65 13.71
N ALA A 136 -1.62 6.64 14.11
CA ALA A 136 -0.54 7.28 13.35
C ALA A 136 -0.30 6.56 12.01
N LEU A 137 -0.33 5.23 12.01
CA LEU A 137 -0.22 4.45 10.78
C LEU A 137 -1.44 4.66 9.89
N GLU A 138 -2.66 4.72 10.43
CA GLU A 138 -3.87 5.04 9.67
C GLU A 138 -3.74 6.38 8.93
N THR A 139 -3.24 7.42 9.61
CA THR A 139 -3.04 8.73 8.99
C THR A 139 -2.01 8.64 7.86
N GLN A 140 -0.89 7.95 8.09
CA GLN A 140 0.11 7.70 7.04
C GLN A 140 -0.47 6.91 5.88
N MET A 141 -1.32 5.91 6.13
CA MET A 141 -2.00 5.15 5.07
C MET A 141 -2.95 6.05 4.28
N SER A 142 -3.72 6.91 4.95
CA SER A 142 -4.62 7.88 4.31
C SER A 142 -3.86 8.81 3.37
N ASP A 143 -2.76 9.40 3.86
CA ASP A 143 -1.91 10.30 3.07
C ASP A 143 -1.24 9.56 1.90
N ALA A 144 -0.74 8.34 2.16
CA ALA A 144 -0.12 7.50 1.15
C ALA A 144 -1.10 7.13 0.03
N ILE A 145 -2.36 6.79 0.34
CA ILE A 145 -3.38 6.45 -0.67
C ILE A 145 -3.57 7.61 -1.66
N TYR A 146 -3.68 8.83 -1.15
CA TYR A 146 -3.82 10.03 -1.98
C TYR A 146 -2.56 10.30 -2.82
N LEU A 147 -1.39 10.31 -2.17
CA LEU A 147 -0.12 10.65 -2.82
C LEU A 147 0.29 9.60 -3.87
N LEU A 148 0.09 8.31 -3.59
CA LEU A 148 0.33 7.24 -4.56
C LEU A 148 -0.57 7.37 -5.78
N HIS A 149 -1.83 7.80 -5.60
CA HIS A 149 -2.75 8.03 -6.71
C HIS A 149 -2.29 9.18 -7.61
N GLU A 150 -2.04 10.36 -7.03
CA GLU A 150 -1.57 11.53 -7.76
C GLU A 150 -0.25 11.24 -8.49
N GLU A 151 0.66 10.55 -7.80
CA GLU A 151 1.96 10.17 -8.35
C GLU A 151 1.84 9.21 -9.53
N SER A 152 0.96 8.21 -9.42
CA SER A 152 0.70 7.27 -10.51
C SER A 152 0.09 7.97 -11.73
N LEU A 153 -0.86 8.90 -11.51
CA LEU A 153 -1.44 9.70 -12.59
C LEU A 153 -0.37 10.56 -13.27
N ASN A 154 0.51 11.18 -12.49
CA ASN A 154 1.62 11.98 -13.00
C ASN A 154 2.58 11.12 -13.83
N LEU A 155 2.95 9.93 -13.35
CA LEU A 155 3.80 8.99 -14.10
C LEU A 155 3.13 8.49 -15.38
N MET A 156 1.84 8.14 -15.33
CA MET A 156 1.11 7.72 -16.52
C MET A 156 1.06 8.84 -17.58
N LYS A 157 0.76 10.08 -17.17
CA LYS A 157 0.64 11.22 -18.08
C LYS A 157 1.99 11.71 -18.60
N ASN A 158 2.90 12.04 -17.69
CA ASN A 158 4.14 12.75 -18.00
C ASN A 158 5.33 11.80 -18.21
N GLY A 159 5.30 10.60 -17.62
CA GLY A 159 6.36 9.60 -17.77
C GLY A 159 6.11 8.60 -18.90
N LEU A 160 4.88 8.14 -19.07
CA LEU A 160 4.49 7.10 -20.02
C LEU A 160 3.72 7.61 -21.24
N GLY A 161 3.30 8.89 -21.23
CA GLY A 161 2.60 9.52 -22.35
C GLY A 161 1.15 9.07 -22.52
N PHE A 162 0.50 8.53 -21.49
CA PHE A 162 -0.93 8.20 -21.54
C PHE A 162 -1.79 9.47 -21.44
N GLU A 163 -2.68 9.65 -22.42
CA GLU A 163 -3.75 10.64 -22.33
C GLU A 163 -4.90 10.08 -21.47
N ILE A 164 -4.96 10.52 -20.21
CA ILE A 164 -6.08 10.18 -19.32
C ILE A 164 -7.26 11.09 -19.66
N ASN A 165 -8.07 10.67 -20.63
CA ASN A 165 -9.34 11.31 -20.94
C ASN A 165 -10.33 10.99 -19.80
N ARG A 166 -10.60 11.97 -18.92
CA ARG A 166 -11.72 11.85 -17.98
C ARG A 166 -12.98 11.56 -18.79
N PRO A 167 -13.82 10.58 -18.40
CA PRO A 167 -15.09 10.36 -19.08
C PRO A 167 -15.86 11.68 -19.06
N LYS A 168 -16.22 12.17 -20.25
CA LYS A 168 -17.15 13.31 -20.36
C LYS A 168 -18.39 12.91 -19.59
N LYS A 169 -18.78 13.70 -18.60
CA LYS A 169 -20.04 13.49 -17.85
C LYS A 169 -21.15 13.20 -18.88
N LEU A 170 -21.78 12.04 -18.75
CA LEU A 170 -23.03 11.72 -19.44
C LEU A 170 -24.14 12.64 -18.92
#